data_AF-A0AA85JY43-F1
#
_entry.id   AF-A0AA85JY43-F1
#
_cell.length_a   1.000
_cell.length_b   1.000
_cell.length_c   1.000
_cell.angle_alpha   90.00
_cell.angle_beta   90.00
_cell.angle_gamma   90.00
#
_symmetry.space_group_name_H-M   'P 1'
#
loop_
_entity.id
_entity.type
_entity.pdbx_description
1 polymer ?
#
loop_
_entity_poly.entity_id
_entity_poly.type
_entity_poly.pdbx_seq_one_letter_code
_entity_poly.pdbx_strand_id
1 'polypeptide(L)'
;MPTSTEFLSKSKREECWKSRDAYWECVTSLSSENPQPDEKLIKQRCGSQRKAYEASCPQTWISLFDKKKDFELFKAKKFEERLKQGIS
;
A
#
# COMPACT_ATOMS: atom_id res chain seq x y z
N MET A 1 -7.84 13.56 24.59
CA MET A 1 -8.85 12.57 24.15
C MET A 1 -8.08 11.38 23.59
N PRO A 2 -8.32 10.15 24.09
CA PRO A 2 -7.31 9.10 24.13
C PRO A 2 -6.92 8.62 22.73
N THR A 3 -5.61 8.54 22.52
CA THR A 3 -4.94 8.14 21.29
C THR A 3 -5.07 6.63 21.09
N SER A 4 -5.90 6.22 20.11
CA SER A 4 -6.32 4.84 19.81
C SER A 4 -5.22 3.89 19.29
N THR A 5 -4.09 3.84 19.98
CA THR A 5 -3.21 2.66 20.01
C THR A 5 -3.69 1.72 21.12
N GLU A 6 -4.99 1.46 21.19
CA GLU A 6 -5.49 0.38 22.03
C GLU A 6 -5.30 -0.91 21.25
N PHE A 7 -4.31 -1.69 21.68
CA PHE A 7 -4.12 -3.11 21.45
C PHE A 7 -5.26 -3.75 20.64
N LEU A 8 -5.17 -3.66 19.31
CA LEU A 8 -5.92 -4.54 18.42
C LEU A 8 -5.71 -5.95 18.96
N SER A 9 -6.79 -6.60 19.42
CA SER A 9 -6.76 -8.02 19.74
C SER A 9 -6.12 -8.76 18.57
N LYS A 10 -5.33 -9.82 18.85
CA LYS A 10 -4.58 -10.55 17.81
C LYS A 10 -5.43 -10.81 16.56
N SER A 11 -6.69 -11.19 16.75
CA SER A 11 -7.68 -11.42 15.70
C SER A 11 -7.97 -10.20 14.81
N LYS A 12 -8.14 -9.00 15.37
CA LYS A 12 -8.36 -7.78 14.59
C LYS A 12 -7.12 -7.37 13.80
N ARG A 13 -5.93 -7.63 14.35
CA ARG A 13 -4.67 -7.42 13.63
C ARG A 13 -4.52 -8.40 12.46
N GLU A 14 -4.88 -9.66 12.66
CA GLU A 14 -4.88 -10.67 11.60
C GLU A 14 -5.86 -10.31 10.48
N GLU A 15 -7.06 -9.84 10.81
CA GLU A 15 -8.03 -9.38 9.82
C GLU A 15 -7.52 -8.16 9.04
N CYS A 16 -6.90 -7.21 9.74
CA CYS A 16 -6.23 -6.07 9.13
C CYS A 16 -5.10 -6.51 8.17
N TRP A 17 -4.26 -7.48 8.56
CA TRP A 17 -3.23 -8.04 7.69
C TRP A 17 -3.78 -8.77 6.48
N LYS A 18 -4.89 -9.50 6.62
CA LYS A 18 -5.56 -10.17 5.50
C LYS A 18 -6.08 -9.16 4.48
N SER A 19 -6.78 -8.12 4.93
CA SER A 19 -7.28 -7.05 4.04
C SER A 19 -6.12 -6.28 3.38
N ARG A 20 -5.02 -6.06 4.12
CA ARG A 20 -3.79 -5.46 3.60
C ARG A 20 -3.19 -6.29 2.46
N ASP A 21 -2.99 -7.59 2.70
CA ASP A 21 -2.41 -8.50 1.72
C ASP A 21 -3.28 -8.59 0.48
N ALA A 22 -4.60 -8.71 0.63
CA ALA A 22 -5.53 -8.71 -0.50
C ALA A 22 -5.43 -7.44 -1.36
N TYR A 23 -5.23 -6.26 -0.74
CA TYR A 23 -4.98 -5.03 -1.50
C TYR A 23 -3.64 -5.08 -2.25
N TRP A 24 -2.54 -5.44 -1.58
CA TRP A 24 -1.22 -5.48 -2.22
C TRP A 24 -1.07 -6.59 -3.24
N GLU A 25 -1.73 -7.72 -3.07
CA GLU A 25 -1.80 -8.80 -4.05
C GLU A 25 -2.44 -8.28 -5.34
N CYS A 26 -3.54 -7.55 -5.23
CA CYS A 26 -4.16 -6.88 -6.37
C CYS A 26 -3.22 -5.86 -7.03
N VAL A 27 -2.54 -5.02 -6.24
CA VAL A 27 -1.57 -4.06 -6.80
C VAL A 27 -0.41 -4.78 -7.48
N THR A 28 0.08 -5.87 -6.91
CA THR A 28 1.21 -6.65 -7.44
C THR A 28 0.82 -7.37 -8.73
N SER A 29 -0.37 -7.97 -8.78
CA SER A 29 -0.93 -8.55 -10.00
C SER A 29 -1.03 -7.48 -11.09
N LEU A 30 -1.54 -6.30 -10.75
CA LEU A 30 -1.64 -5.17 -11.67
C LEU A 30 -0.27 -4.69 -12.15
N SER A 31 0.73 -4.63 -11.26
CA SER A 31 2.12 -4.29 -11.60
C SER A 31 2.79 -5.34 -12.48
N SER A 32 2.40 -6.61 -12.35
CA SER A 32 2.87 -7.69 -13.23
C SER A 32 2.31 -7.57 -14.64
N GLU A 33 1.06 -7.11 -14.78
CA GLU A 33 0.43 -6.84 -16.08
C GLU A 33 0.89 -5.51 -16.67
N ASN A 34 1.06 -4.49 -15.84
CA ASN A 34 1.42 -3.12 -16.20
C ASN A 34 2.60 -2.67 -15.34
N PRO A 35 3.84 -2.61 -15.89
CA PRO A 35 5.04 -2.34 -15.09
C PRO A 35 5.05 -0.95 -14.42
N GLN A 36 4.23 -0.01 -14.90
CA GLN A 36 3.93 1.25 -14.23
C GLN A 36 2.41 1.46 -14.19
N PRO A 37 1.70 0.82 -13.25
CA PRO A 37 0.28 1.04 -13.12
C PRO A 37 0.04 2.42 -12.53
N ASP A 38 -0.80 3.20 -13.20
CA ASP A 38 -1.18 4.52 -12.74
C ASP A 38 -1.97 4.43 -11.42
N GLU A 39 -1.85 5.43 -10.54
CA GLU A 39 -2.55 5.42 -9.24
C GLU A 39 -4.07 5.30 -9.45
N LYS A 40 -4.58 5.90 -10.52
CA LYS A 40 -5.99 5.85 -10.90
C LYS A 40 -6.43 4.43 -11.26
N LEU A 41 -5.58 3.68 -11.97
CA LEU A 41 -5.84 2.28 -12.34
C LEU A 41 -5.82 1.37 -11.12
N ILE A 42 -4.87 1.59 -10.20
CA ILE A 42 -4.80 0.87 -8.92
C ILE A 42 -6.06 1.13 -8.10
N LYS A 43 -6.51 2.39 -7.98
CA LYS A 43 -7.76 2.74 -7.28
C LYS A 43 -8.98 2.15 -7.97
N GLN A 44 -9.02 2.07 -9.29
CA GLN A 44 -10.14 1.49 -10.02
C GLN A 44 -10.22 -0.03 -9.86
N ARG A 45 -9.07 -0.73 -9.94
CA ARG A 45 -9.00 -2.19 -9.89
C ARG A 45 -9.01 -2.74 -8.46
N CYS A 46 -8.27 -2.09 -7.56
CA CYS A 46 -8.06 -2.52 -6.18
C CYS A 46 -8.80 -1.65 -5.15
N GLY A 47 -9.68 -0.74 -5.60
CA GLY A 47 -10.42 0.17 -4.73
C GLY A 47 -11.37 -0.53 -3.76
N SER A 48 -11.91 -1.68 -4.14
CA SER A 48 -12.76 -2.50 -3.26
C SER A 48 -11.95 -3.07 -2.09
N GLN A 49 -10.78 -3.65 -2.35
CA GLN A 49 -9.87 -4.13 -1.31
C GLN A 49 -9.34 -2.97 -0.45
N ARG A 50 -9.09 -1.80 -1.06
CA ARG A 50 -8.69 -0.58 -0.35
C ARG A 50 -9.75 -0.17 0.69
N LYS A 51 -11.03 -0.14 0.31
CA LYS A 51 -12.13 0.17 1.23
C LYS A 51 -12.24 -0.85 2.36
N ALA A 52 -12.11 -2.15 2.04
CA ALA A 52 -12.11 -3.21 3.06
C ALA A 52 -10.93 -3.04 4.02
N TYR A 53 -9.75 -2.70 3.50
CA TYR A 53 -8.56 -2.40 4.29
C TYR A 53 -8.77 -1.18 5.20
N GLU A 54 -9.42 -0.13 4.70
CA GLU A 54 -9.79 1.06 5.48
C GLU A 54 -10.84 0.80 6.57
N ALA A 55 -11.74 -0.16 6.34
CA ALA A 55 -12.75 -0.55 7.31
C ALA A 55 -12.21 -1.51 8.39
N SER A 56 -11.31 -2.44 8.01
CA SER A 56 -10.75 -3.44 8.93
C SER A 56 -9.55 -2.95 9.73
N CYS A 57 -8.78 -1.99 9.21
CA CYS A 57 -7.58 -1.48 9.89
C CYS A 57 -7.80 -0.10 10.52
N PRO A 58 -7.13 0.17 11.66
CA PRO A 58 -7.10 1.51 12.21
C PRO A 58 -6.35 2.47 11.26
N GLN A 59 -6.88 3.67 11.13
CA GLN A 59 -6.36 4.73 10.25
C GLN A 59 -4.88 5.05 10.49
N THR A 60 -4.40 4.95 11.74
CA THR A 60 -2.98 5.12 12.07
C THR A 60 -2.07 4.11 11.36
N TRP A 61 -2.51 2.85 11.27
CA TRP A 61 -1.76 1.80 10.56
C TRP A 61 -1.77 2.07 9.07
N ILE A 62 -2.93 2.41 8.52
CA ILE A 62 -3.08 2.71 7.09
C ILE A 62 -2.16 3.87 6.69
N SER A 63 -2.17 4.97 7.43
CA SER A 63 -1.26 6.09 7.22
C SER A 63 0.22 5.69 7.26
N LEU A 64 0.61 4.80 8.19
CA LEU A 64 1.99 4.27 8.25
C LEU A 64 2.34 3.43 7.02
N PHE A 65 1.44 2.55 6.59
CA PHE A 65 1.66 1.70 5.41
C PHE A 65 1.69 2.51 4.12
N ASP A 66 0.80 3.49 3.97
CA ASP A 66 0.77 4.40 2.83
C ASP A 66 2.06 5.21 2.75
N LYS A 67 2.49 5.85 3.85
CA LYS A 67 3.77 6.58 3.89
C LYS A 67 4.95 5.69 3.54
N LYS A 68 4.98 4.46 4.07
CA LYS A 68 6.04 3.50 3.74
C LYS A 68 6.06 3.19 2.25
N LYS A 69 4.91 3.03 1.62
CA LYS A 69 4.81 2.67 0.21
C LYS A 69 5.09 3.82 -0.74
N ASP A 70 4.66 5.02 -0.37
CA ASP A 70 5.08 6.25 -1.05
C ASP A 70 6.59 6.43 -1.01
N PHE A 71 7.21 6.21 0.16
CA PHE A 71 8.66 6.26 0.31
C PHE A 71 9.39 5.21 -0.52
N GLU A 72 8.90 3.97 -0.54
CA GLU A 72 9.47 2.89 -1.35
C GLU A 72 9.32 3.19 -2.85
N LEU A 73 8.18 3.72 -3.30
CA LEU A 73 7.97 4.15 -4.67
C LEU A 73 8.89 5.31 -5.05
N PHE A 74 9.03 6.31 -4.17
CA PHE A 74 9.95 7.42 -4.36
C PHE A 74 11.40 6.93 -4.46
N LYS A 75 11.82 6.02 -3.59
CA LYS A 75 13.15 5.41 -3.61
C LYS A 75 13.37 4.60 -4.90
N ALA A 76 12.38 3.83 -5.34
CA ALA A 76 12.43 3.09 -6.60
C ALA A 76 12.60 4.02 -7.80
N LYS A 77 11.78 5.07 -7.90
CA LYS A 77 11.89 6.10 -8.95
C LYS A 77 13.25 6.79 -8.92
N LYS A 78 13.73 7.22 -7.75
CA LYS A 78 15.05 7.85 -7.61
C LYS A 78 16.20 6.93 -8.00
N PHE A 79 16.07 5.64 -7.75
CA PHE A 79 17.05 4.64 -8.18
C PHE A 79 17.03 4.44 -9.70
N GLU A 80 15.84 4.33 -10.30
CA GLU A 80 15.67 4.29 -11.76
C GLU A 80 16.20 5.56 -12.45
N GLU A 81 15.96 6.74 -11.88
CA GLU A 81 16.52 8.00 -12.39
C GLU A 81 18.05 7.99 -12.38
N ARG A 82 18.68 7.50 -11.31
CA ARG A 82 20.14 7.36 -11.23
C ARG A 82 20.69 6.35 -12.23
N LEU A 83 19.99 5.23 -12.44
CA LEU A 83 20.38 4.26 -13.48
C LEU A 83 20.33 4.87 -14.88
N LYS A 84 19.31 5.69 -15.17
CA LYS A 84 19.21 6.40 -16.46
C LYS A 84 20.28 7.47 -16.65
N GLN A 85 20.68 8.18 -15.58
CA GLN A 85 21.74 9.20 -15.66
C GLN A 85 23.15 8.61 -15.78
N GLY A 86 23.36 7.35 -15.39
CA GLY A 86 24.66 6.68 -15.51
C GLY A 86 24.96 6.06 -16.88
N ILE A 87 24.08 6.25 -17.88
CA ILE A 87 24.23 5.72 -19.25
C ILE A 87 24.39 6.88 -20.26
N SER A 88 24.77 8.07 -19.81
CA SER A 88 25.12 9.19 -20.70
C SER A 88 26.62 9.40 -20.82
#